data_AF-A0A1Q6BD70-F1
#
_entry.id   AF-A0A1Q6BD70-F1
#
_cell.length_a   1.000
_cell.length_b   1.000
_cell.length_c   1.000
_cell.angle_alpha   90.00
_cell.angle_beta   90.00
_cell.angle_gamma   90.00
#
_symmetry.space_group_name_H-M   'P 1'
#
loop_
_entity.id
_entity.type
_entity.pdbx_description
1 polymer ?
#
loop_
_entity_poly.entity_id
_entity_poly.type
_entity_poly.pdbx_seq_one_letter_code
_entity_poly.pdbx_strand_id
1 'polypeptide(L)'
;MFQNGRFRVGDRKHAYLFWPKCPQYEFNPKDLPDGDFIINIVYYTNDCHVITLRKNNGGIEVFNPNEGLFVSEYVYDLKVYLQEKNKNICQYIYIYRCQ
;
A
#
# COMPACT_ATOMS: atom_id res chain seq x y z
N MET A 1 -13.37 -12.12 20.97
CA MET A 1 -14.21 -12.27 19.76
C MET A 1 -14.88 -10.92 19.50
N PHE A 2 -14.50 -10.19 18.45
CA PHE A 2 -15.15 -8.92 18.10
C PHE A 2 -16.19 -9.17 17.01
N GLN A 3 -17.47 -9.03 17.35
CA GLN A 3 -18.60 -9.06 16.41
C GLN A 3 -18.75 -7.69 15.73
N ASN A 4 -17.87 -7.35 14.79
CA ASN A 4 -18.09 -6.24 13.87
C ASN A 4 -18.61 -6.76 12.53
N GLY A 5 -19.87 -7.19 12.51
CA GLY A 5 -20.59 -7.69 11.33
C GLY A 5 -20.88 -6.67 10.22
N ARG A 6 -20.26 -5.47 10.26
CA ARG A 6 -20.40 -4.43 9.22
C ARG A 6 -19.30 -4.46 8.17
N PHE A 7 -18.16 -5.09 8.47
CA PHE A 7 -17.05 -5.17 7.54
C PHE A 7 -16.74 -6.64 7.29
N ARG A 8 -17.14 -7.15 6.12
CA ARG A 8 -16.59 -8.42 5.64
C ARG A 8 -15.11 -8.16 5.39
N VAL A 9 -14.23 -8.89 6.08
CA VAL A 9 -12.84 -9.06 5.64
C VAL A 9 -12.94 -9.92 4.38
N GLY A 10 -13.37 -9.32 3.26
CA GLY A 10 -13.53 -10.01 1.99
C GLY A 10 -12.19 -10.60 1.60
N ASP A 11 -12.19 -11.85 1.11
CA ASP A 11 -11.02 -12.65 0.75
C ASP A 11 -9.85 -11.79 0.23
N ARG A 12 -9.00 -11.34 1.16
CA ARG A 12 -7.92 -10.40 0.85
C ARG A 12 -6.80 -11.26 0.30
N LYS A 13 -6.80 -11.47 -1.01
CA LYS A 13 -5.54 -11.77 -1.70
C LYS A 13 -4.59 -10.64 -1.31
N HIS A 14 -3.65 -10.92 -0.40
CA HIS A 14 -2.57 -10.00 -0.05
C HIS A 14 -1.97 -9.58 -1.38
N ALA A 15 -2.10 -8.31 -1.78
CA ALA A 15 -1.64 -7.97 -3.11
C ALA A 15 -0.11 -8.03 -3.06
N TYR A 16 0.57 -7.23 -2.23
CA TYR A 16 2.05 -7.28 -2.19
C TYR A 16 2.62 -6.71 -0.87
N LEU A 17 3.82 -7.16 -0.48
CA LEU A 17 4.55 -6.72 0.73
C LEU A 17 5.83 -5.96 0.36
N PHE A 18 6.30 -5.05 1.21
CA PHE A 18 7.44 -4.18 0.91
C PHE A 18 8.65 -4.33 1.89
N TRP A 19 9.78 -4.92 1.43
CA TRP A 19 11.25 -4.91 1.82
C TRP A 19 11.70 -5.14 3.30
N PRO A 20 13.02 -5.16 3.66
CA PRO A 20 14.12 -6.09 3.29
C PRO A 20 14.06 -7.47 3.99
N LYS A 21 13.20 -7.66 5.00
CA LYS A 21 13.19 -8.89 5.82
C LYS A 21 12.37 -10.04 5.20
N CYS A 22 11.68 -9.80 4.09
CA CYS A 22 10.89 -10.79 3.38
C CYS A 22 11.02 -10.61 1.85
N PRO A 23 12.15 -11.04 1.25
CA PRO A 23 12.37 -11.00 -0.20
C PRO A 23 11.27 -11.75 -0.99
N GLN A 24 10.69 -12.78 -0.38
CA GLN A 24 9.65 -13.64 -0.96
C GLN A 24 8.32 -12.95 -1.30
N TYR A 25 8.13 -11.69 -0.89
CA TYR A 25 6.90 -10.95 -1.13
C TYR A 25 7.14 -9.61 -1.84
N GLU A 26 8.31 -9.41 -2.44
CA GLU A 26 8.66 -8.17 -3.15
C GLU A 26 7.63 -7.83 -4.22
N PHE A 27 7.06 -6.64 -4.10
CA PHE A 27 6.21 -6.06 -5.13
C PHE A 27 7.04 -5.67 -6.37
N ASN A 28 6.74 -6.32 -7.50
CA ASN A 28 7.20 -5.87 -8.82
C ASN A 28 6.24 -4.80 -9.35
N PRO A 29 6.71 -3.57 -9.63
CA PRO A 29 5.89 -2.49 -10.18
C PRO A 29 5.05 -2.84 -11.42
N LYS A 30 5.49 -3.84 -12.21
CA LYS A 30 4.76 -4.33 -13.39
C LYS A 30 3.48 -5.09 -13.06
N ASP A 31 3.31 -5.51 -11.80
CA ASP A 31 2.23 -6.42 -11.39
C ASP A 31 1.03 -5.69 -10.77
N LEU A 32 1.04 -4.34 -10.68
CA LEU A 32 -0.10 -3.59 -10.16
C LEU A 32 -1.10 -3.26 -11.29
N PRO A 33 -2.27 -3.90 -11.31
CA PRO A 33 -3.28 -3.64 -12.33
C PRO A 33 -3.95 -2.28 -12.07
N ASP A 34 -4.71 -1.81 -13.06
CA ASP A 34 -5.59 -0.67 -12.86
C ASP A 34 -6.67 -0.98 -11.80
N GLY A 35 -7.00 0.04 -11.02
CA GLY A 35 -8.00 -0.04 -9.96
C GLY A 35 -7.66 0.83 -8.76
N ASP A 36 -8.49 0.67 -7.74
CA ASP A 36 -8.35 1.36 -6.45
C ASP A 36 -7.72 0.44 -5.42
N PHE A 37 -6.91 1.01 -4.54
CA PHE A 37 -6.10 0.28 -3.58
C PHE A 37 -6.01 1.01 -2.24
N ILE A 38 -5.86 0.23 -1.17
CA ILE A 38 -5.52 0.69 0.17
C ILE A 38 -4.11 0.18 0.49
N ILE A 39 -3.26 1.05 0.99
CA ILE A 39 -1.91 0.69 1.44
C ILE A 39 -1.82 0.94 2.94
N ASN A 40 -1.59 -0.13 3.70
CA ASN A 40 -1.34 -0.07 5.14
C ASN A 40 0.16 -0.16 5.40
N ILE A 41 0.70 0.87 6.04
CA ILE A 41 2.08 0.94 6.51
C ILE A 41 2.07 0.63 8.01
N VAL A 42 2.71 -0.45 8.42
CA VAL A 42 2.78 -0.90 9.81
C VAL A 42 4.17 -0.57 10.35
N TYR A 43 4.23 0.20 11.43
CA TYR A 43 5.46 0.66 12.05
C TYR A 43 5.91 -0.28 13.18
N TYR A 44 7.21 -0.24 13.52
CA TYR A 44 7.76 -1.01 14.65
C TYR A 44 7.16 -0.62 16.01
N THR A 45 6.51 0.53 16.12
CA THR A 45 5.82 0.99 17.33
C THR A 45 4.46 0.32 17.55
N ASN A 46 4.02 -0.54 16.62
CA ASN A 46 2.66 -1.08 16.50
C ASN A 46 1.60 -0.05 16.07
N ASP A 47 2.01 1.14 15.62
CA ASP A 47 1.13 2.08 14.94
C ASP A 47 0.97 1.71 13.46
N CYS A 48 -0.11 2.17 12.84
CA CYS A 48 -0.32 2.03 11.40
C CYS A 48 -0.70 3.36 10.75
N HIS A 49 -0.22 3.54 9.52
CA HIS A 49 -0.62 4.63 8.64
C HIS A 49 -1.30 4.05 7.40
N VAL A 50 -2.38 4.68 6.97
CA VAL A 50 -3.16 4.23 5.81
C VAL A 50 -3.13 5.30 4.75
N ILE A 51 -2.78 4.90 3.53
CA ILE A 51 -2.88 5.74 2.33
C ILE A 51 -3.75 5.02 1.30
N THR A 52 -4.37 5.79 0.41
CA THR A 52 -5.20 5.25 -0.68
C THR A 52 -4.54 5.56 -2.02
N LEU A 53 -4.71 4.65 -2.97
CA LEU A 53 -4.13 4.75 -4.30
C LEU A 53 -5.18 4.43 -5.35
N ARG A 54 -5.18 5.18 -6.45
CA ARG A 54 -5.90 4.86 -7.69
C ARG A 54 -4.89 4.75 -8.82
N LYS A 55 -4.92 3.65 -9.57
CA LYS A 55 -4.14 3.45 -10.79
C LYS A 55 -5.08 3.35 -11.98
N ASN A 56 -4.80 4.12 -13.02
CA ASN A 56 -5.49 4.05 -14.31
C ASN A 56 -4.48 4.19 -15.46
N ASN A 57 -4.95 4.10 -16.70
CA ASN A 57 -4.13 4.29 -17.90
C ASN A 57 -3.36 5.63 -17.94
N GLY A 58 -3.80 6.65 -17.19
CA GLY A 58 -3.18 7.98 -17.13
C GLY A 58 -2.17 8.16 -16.00
N GLY A 59 -1.95 7.15 -15.16
CA GLY A 59 -0.99 7.20 -14.06
C GLY A 59 -1.58 6.76 -12.72
N ILE A 60 -1.01 7.31 -11.65
CA ILE A 60 -1.25 6.90 -10.27
C ILE A 60 -1.57 8.13 -9.45
N GLU A 61 -2.71 8.12 -8.79
CA GLU A 61 -3.10 9.11 -7.80
C GLU A 61 -2.95 8.48 -6.42
N VAL A 62 -2.27 9.17 -5.50
CA VAL A 62 -2.00 8.70 -4.15
C VAL A 62 -2.47 9.76 -3.17
N PHE A 63 -3.36 9.38 -2.26
CA PHE A 63 -3.78 10.25 -1.18
C PHE A 63 -3.18 9.76 0.14
N ASN A 64 -2.36 10.62 0.73
CA ASN A 64 -1.79 10.43 2.06
C ASN A 64 -2.44 11.44 3.03
N PRO A 65 -3.17 11.00 4.06
CA PRO A 65 -3.83 11.91 5.00
C PRO A 65 -2.92 12.96 5.65
N ASN A 66 -1.61 12.67 5.76
CA ASN A 66 -0.64 13.58 6.37
C ASN A 66 -0.06 14.60 5.39
N GLU A 67 -0.18 14.39 4.08
CA GLU A 67 0.51 15.22 3.08
C GLU A 67 -0.38 15.69 1.93
N GLY A 68 -1.57 15.10 1.76
CA GLY A 68 -2.50 15.43 0.69
C GLY A 68 -2.43 14.47 -0.51
N LEU A 69 -2.80 14.98 -1.68
CA LEU A 69 -2.89 14.25 -2.94
C LEU A 69 -1.62 14.43 -3.77
N PHE A 70 -1.10 13.33 -4.29
CA PHE A 70 0.06 13.27 -5.18
C PHE A 70 -0.27 12.49 -6.44
N VAL A 71 0.39 12.83 -7.54
CA VAL A 71 0.25 12.11 -8.81
C VAL A 71 1.64 11.64 -9.25
N SER A 72 1.70 10.44 -9.79
CA SER A 72 2.90 9.87 -10.39
C SER A 72 2.53 9.13 -11.68
N GLU A 73 3.38 9.24 -12.70
CA GLU A 73 3.23 8.48 -13.95
C GLU A 73 3.67 7.02 -13.77
N TYR A 74 4.56 6.72 -12.82
CA TYR A 74 5.25 5.43 -12.72
C TYR A 74 5.07 4.76 -11.36
N VAL A 75 4.68 3.49 -11.39
CA VAL A 75 4.56 2.65 -10.18
C VAL A 75 5.93 2.49 -9.48
N TYR A 76 7.02 2.62 -10.24
CA TYR A 76 8.37 2.62 -9.69
C TYR A 76 8.62 3.80 -8.73
N ASP A 77 8.14 5.00 -9.06
CA ASP A 77 8.37 6.18 -8.22
C ASP A 77 7.60 6.07 -6.91
N LEU A 78 6.38 5.53 -6.96
CA LEU A 78 5.63 5.17 -5.75
C LEU A 78 6.40 4.18 -4.88
N LYS A 79 6.99 3.14 -5.49
CA LYS A 79 7.81 2.14 -4.79
C LYS A 79 8.98 2.81 -4.06
N VAL A 80 9.71 3.68 -4.75
CA VAL A 80 10.85 4.42 -4.16
C VAL A 80 10.39 5.38 -3.06
N TYR A 81 9.31 6.13 -3.26
CA TYR A 81 8.75 7.03 -2.25
C TYR A 81 8.38 6.29 -0.98
N LEU A 82 7.65 5.17 -1.09
CA LEU A 82 7.25 4.37 0.06
C LEU A 82 8.46 3.75 0.77
N GLN A 83 9.49 3.36 0.02
CA GLN A 83 10.75 2.85 0.58
C GLN A 83 11.47 3.89 1.42
N GLU A 84 11.88 4.97 0.79
CA GLU A 84 12.80 5.93 1.40
C GLU A 84 12.13 6.63 2.58
N LYS A 85 10.84 6.93 2.48
CA LYS A 85 10.09 7.54 3.57
C LYS A 85 9.94 6.65 4.80
N ASN A 86 9.90 5.33 4.63
CA ASN A 86 9.58 4.39 5.71
C ASN A 86 10.74 3.47 6.13
N LYS A 87 11.91 3.61 5.50
CA LYS A 87 13.09 2.72 5.58
C LYS A 87 13.52 2.31 6.99
N ASN A 88 13.37 3.18 7.98
CA ASN A 88 13.86 2.97 9.34
C ASN A 88 12.75 2.78 10.39
N ILE A 89 11.49 2.97 10.00
CA ILE A 89 10.36 3.01 10.94
C ILE A 89 9.30 1.95 10.65
N CYS A 90 9.29 1.42 9.42
CA CYS A 90 8.29 0.45 8.96
C CYS A 90 8.75 -0.98 9.14
N GLN A 91 7.83 -1.80 9.65
CA GLN A 91 7.95 -3.24 9.74
C GLN A 91 7.39 -3.92 8.49
N TYR A 92 6.18 -3.52 8.04
CA TYR A 92 5.52 -4.08 6.86
C TYR A 92 4.70 -3.02 6.12
N ILE A 93 4.61 -3.13 4.80
CA ILE A 93 3.62 -2.42 3.99
C ILE A 93 2.74 -3.46 3.31
N TYR A 94 1.43 -3.32 3.42
CA TYR A 94 0.45 -4.17 2.75
C TYR A 94 -0.33 -3.37 1.73
N ILE A 95 -0.42 -3.87 0.51
CA ILE A 95 -1.27 -3.28 -0.54
C ILE A 95 -2.50 -4.19 -0.72
N TYR A 96 -3.70 -3.60 -0.72
CA TYR A 96 -4.97 -4.28 -0.90
C TYR A 96 -5.70 -3.66 -2.08
N ARG A 97 -6.19 -4.48 -3.02
CA ARG A 97 -7.07 -4.01 -4.09
C ARG A 97 -8.50 -3.88 -3.58
N CYS A 98 -9.15 -2.76 -3.88
CA CYS A 98 -10.58 -2.56 -3.66
C CYS A 98 -11.39 -3.33 -4.72
N GLN A 99 -12.52 -3.92 -4.32
CA GLN A 99 -13.46 -4.62 -5.20
C GLN A 99 -14.49 -3.67 -5.79
#